data_AF-A0A8T5AJQ3-F1
#
_entry.id   AF-A0A8T5AJQ3-F1
#
_cell.length_a   1.000
_cell.length_b   1.000
_cell.length_c   1.000
_cell.angle_alpha   90.00
_cell.angle_beta   90.00
_cell.angle_gamma   90.00
#
_symmetry.space_group_name_H-M   'P 1'
#
loop_
_entity.id
_entity.type
_entity.pdbx_description
1 polymer ?
#
loop_
_entity_poly.entity_id
_entity_poly.type
_entity_poly.pdbx_seq_one_letter_code
_entity_poly.pdbx_strand_id
1 'polypeptide(L)'
;MTLSELFAGALGACIGVYIAGFCRRHGVSTDGPRIRVSWRIREGPKRISEMETGILIPGLDEDYRRTVSKVSESCLVHRTVRNPQQIKP
;
A
#
# COMPACT_ATOMS: atom_id res chain seq x y z
N MET A 1 3.13 -15.34 11.36
CA MET A 1 2.30 -14.75 10.29
C MET A 1 0.83 -15.04 10.57
N THR A 2 0.07 -14.02 10.95
CA THR A 2 -1.38 -14.04 11.21
C THR A 2 -2.15 -13.65 9.95
N LEU A 3 -3.47 -13.86 9.92
CA LEU A 3 -4.31 -13.44 8.78
C LEU A 3 -4.32 -11.92 8.59
N SER A 4 -4.28 -11.15 9.68
CA SER A 4 -4.16 -9.69 9.62
C SER A 4 -2.82 -9.25 9.04
N GLU A 5 -1.72 -9.95 9.38
CA GLU A 5 -0.41 -9.73 8.79
C GLU A 5 -0.42 -10.03 7.28
N LEU A 6 -1.07 -11.13 6.86
CA LEU A 6 -1.20 -11.47 5.44
C LEU A 6 -2.04 -10.43 4.67
N PHE A 7 -3.14 -9.97 5.27
CA PHE A 7 -3.98 -8.93 4.68
C PHE A 7 -3.22 -7.60 4.51
N ALA A 8 -2.49 -7.17 5.53
CA ALA A 8 -1.62 -5.99 5.44
C ALA A 8 -0.48 -6.19 4.43
N GLY A 9 0.12 -7.38 4.40
CA GLY A 9 1.12 -7.76 3.42
C GLY A 9 0.60 -7.72 1.99
N ALA A 10 -0.64 -8.17 1.74
CA ALA A 10 -1.28 -8.10 0.43
C ALA A 10 -1.49 -6.67 -0.05
N LEU A 11 -1.89 -5.75 0.86
CA LEU A 11 -1.93 -4.32 0.55
C LEU A 11 -0.53 -3.78 0.17
N GLY A 12 0.48 -4.08 0.99
CA GLY A 12 1.86 -3.66 0.73
C GLY A 12 2.42 -4.18 -0.59
N ALA A 13 2.17 -5.45 -0.91
CA ALA A 13 2.59 -6.07 -2.16
C ALA A 13 1.90 -5.44 -3.37
N CYS A 14 0.59 -5.16 -3.28
CA CYS A 14 -0.15 -4.49 -4.36
C CYS A 14 0.39 -3.07 -4.62
N ILE A 15 0.68 -2.31 -3.56
CA ILE A 15 1.37 -1.01 -3.67
C ILE A 15 2.74 -1.18 -4.34
N GLY A 16 3.53 -2.19 -3.93
CA GLY A 16 4.85 -2.47 -4.49
C GLY A 16 4.84 -2.70 -6.00
N VAL A 17 3.88 -3.46 -6.51
CA VAL A 17 3.72 -3.66 -7.97
C VAL A 17 3.48 -2.34 -8.70
N TYR A 18 2.63 -1.47 -8.14
CA TYR A 18 2.29 -0.18 -8.74
C TYR A 18 3.48 0.80 -8.69
N ILE A 19 4.19 0.84 -7.56
CA ILE A 19 5.42 1.62 -7.40
C ILE A 19 6.50 1.14 -8.36
N ALA A 20 6.71 -0.17 -8.51
CA ALA A 20 7.67 -0.69 -9.47
C ALA A 20 7.32 -0.28 -10.92
N GLY A 21 6.03 -0.23 -11.25
CA GLY A 21 5.56 0.31 -12.53
C GLY A 21 5.82 1.80 -12.69
N PHE A 22 5.64 2.60 -11.62
CA PHE A 22 6.01 4.02 -11.61
C PHE A 22 7.51 4.20 -11.84
N CYS A 23 8.36 3.48 -11.09
CA CYS A 23 9.81 3.58 -11.17
C CYS A 23 10.30 3.29 -12.60
N ARG A 24 9.83 2.21 -13.22
CA ARG A 24 10.17 1.86 -14.61
C ARG A 24 9.82 2.96 -15.61
N ARG A 25 8.68 3.64 -15.43
CA ARG A 25 8.25 4.73 -16.35
C ARG A 25 9.07 6.01 -16.21
N HIS A 26 9.67 6.24 -15.04
CA HIS A 26 10.39 7.48 -14.73
C HIS A 26 11.91 7.27 -14.63
N GLY A 27 12.42 6.11 -15.05
CA GLY A 27 13.85 5.80 -14.98
C GLY A 27 14.41 5.70 -13.56
N VAL A 28 13.56 5.51 -12.55
CA VAL A 28 13.96 5.33 -11.15
C VAL A 28 14.29 3.85 -10.93
N SER A 29 15.33 3.57 -10.14
CA SER A 29 15.68 2.19 -9.78
C SER A 29 14.51 1.47 -9.11
N THR A 30 14.27 0.23 -9.52
CA THR A 30 13.33 -0.67 -8.84
C THR A 30 13.99 -1.51 -7.76
N ASP A 31 15.30 -1.39 -7.58
CA ASP A 31 16.02 -2.08 -6.51
C ASP A 31 15.98 -1.25 -5.22
N GLY A 32 15.59 -1.89 -4.12
CA GLY A 32 15.54 -1.26 -2.81
C GLY A 32 14.28 -0.50 -2.37
N PRO A 33 13.16 -0.35 -3.12
CA PRO A 33 11.93 0.16 -2.54
C PRO A 33 11.49 -0.67 -1.32
N ARG A 34 11.19 0.01 -0.22
CA ARG A 34 10.66 -0.61 1.00
C ARG A 34 9.28 -0.09 1.28
N ILE A 35 8.35 -1.01 1.55
CA ILE A 35 6.98 -0.69 1.92
C ILE A 35 6.74 -1.27 3.29
N ARG A 36 6.40 -0.40 4.24
CA ARG A 36 5.95 -0.78 5.57
C ARG A 36 4.45 -0.58 5.63
N VAL A 37 3.74 -1.58 6.15
CA VAL A 37 2.32 -1.47 6.46
C VAL A 37 2.14 -1.74 7.94
N SER A 38 1.54 -0.79 8.66
CA SER A 38 1.08 -0.96 10.04
C SER A 38 -0.43 -0.83 10.10
N TRP A 39 -1.05 -1.44 11.11
CA TRP A 39 -2.49 -1.38 11.30
C TRP A 39 -2.85 -1.33 12.78
N ARG A 40 -4.07 -0.87 13.05
CA ARG A 40 -4.68 -0.89 14.38
C ARG A 40 -5.96 -1.72 14.34
N ILE A 41 -6.19 -2.46 15.41
CA ILE A 41 -7.43 -3.20 15.64
C ILE A 41 -8.25 -2.40 16.64
N ARG A 42 -9.54 -2.24 16.36
CA ARG A 42 -10.52 -1.74 17.32
C ARG A 42 -11.47 -2.85 17.72
N GLU A 43 -12.02 -2.75 18.91
CA GLU A 43 -13.13 -3.59 19.37
C GLU A 43 -14.49 -2.93 19.06
N GLY A 44 -15.56 -3.73 19.11
CA GLY A 44 -16.94 -3.27 18.94
C GLY A 44 -17.30 -2.69 17.56
N PRO A 45 -17.35 -3.48 16.47
CA PRO A 45 -16.94 -4.89 16.32
C PRO A 45 -15.43 -5.02 16.07
N LYS A 46 -14.86 -6.19 16.38
CA LYS A 46 -13.44 -6.48 16.16
C LYS A 46 -13.07 -6.40 14.68
N ARG A 47 -12.25 -5.43 14.30
CA ARG A 47 -11.79 -5.23 12.91
C ARG A 47 -10.55 -4.35 12.84
N ILE A 48 -9.88 -4.38 11.69
CA ILE A 48 -8.88 -3.37 11.35
C ILE A 48 -9.60 -2.03 11.21
N SER A 49 -9.19 -1.06 12.03
CA SER A 49 -9.77 0.28 12.04
C SER A 49 -9.01 1.25 11.17
N GLU A 50 -7.71 1.02 11.03
CA GLU A 50 -6.77 1.92 10.38
C GLU A 50 -5.60 1.12 9.83
N MET A 51 -5.10 1.53 8.66
CA MET A 51 -3.88 1.03 8.05
C MET A 51 -3.04 2.22 7.60
N GLU A 52 -1.75 2.16 7.89
CA GLU A 52 -0.78 3.19 7.53
C GLU A 52 0.30 2.57 6.67
N THR A 53 0.65 3.24 5.57
CA THR A 53 1.66 2.77 4.62
C THR A 53 2.83 3.75 4.55
N GLY A 54 4.03 3.29 4.90
CA GLY A 54 5.27 4.02 4.68
C GLY A 54 5.99 3.50 3.45
N ILE A 55 6.36 4.38 2.52
CA ILE A 55 7.03 4.02 1.26
C ILE A 55 8.38 4.74 1.22
N LEU A 56 9.46 3.97 1.11
CA LEU A 56 10.81 4.49 0.90
C LEU A 56 11.30 4.00 -0.46
N ILE A 57 11.66 4.93 -1.34
CA ILE A 57 12.27 4.63 -2.64
C ILE A 57 13.63 5.33 -2.66
N PRO A 58 14.75 4.58 -2.62
CA PRO A 58 16.08 5.18 -2.67
C PRO A 58 16.28 6.01 -3.94
N GLY A 59 16.83 7.21 -3.80
CA GLY A 59 17.12 8.10 -4.94
C GLY A 59 15.90 8.73 -5.61
N LEU A 60 14.72 8.65 -4.99
CA LEU A 60 13.53 9.32 -5.49
C LEU A 60 13.66 10.85 -5.33
N ASP A 61 13.38 11.57 -6.42
CA ASP A 61 13.24 13.02 -6.39
C ASP A 61 12.09 13.45 -5.45
N GLU A 62 12.30 14.55 -4.73
CA GLU A 62 11.32 15.17 -3.87
C GLU A 62 10.01 15.49 -4.62
N ASP A 63 10.13 15.93 -5.87
CA ASP A 63 9.01 16.29 -6.73
C ASP A 63 8.07 15.11 -6.99
N TYR A 64 8.59 13.88 -6.95
CA TYR A 64 7.79 12.67 -7.13
C TYR A 64 7.08 12.18 -5.88
N ARG A 65 7.33 12.74 -4.68
CA ARG A 65 6.70 12.25 -3.44
C ARG A 65 5.17 12.23 -3.51
N ARG A 66 4.56 13.32 -4.00
CA ARG A 66 3.09 13.40 -4.16
C ARG A 66 2.59 12.40 -5.20
N THR A 67 3.34 12.21 -6.29
CA THR A 67 2.98 11.26 -7.35
C THR A 67 3.03 9.82 -6.83
N VAL A 68 4.08 9.47 -6.07
CA VAL A 68 4.23 8.16 -5.42
C VAL A 68 3.08 7.88 -4.44
N SER A 69 2.67 8.86 -3.63
CA SER A 69 1.48 8.73 -2.77
C SER A 69 0.22 8.46 -3.58
N LYS A 70 0.01 9.19 -4.69
CA LYS A 70 -1.15 8.93 -5.56
C LYS A 70 -1.10 7.54 -6.19
N VAL A 71 0.08 7.06 -6.57
CA VAL A 71 0.27 5.72 -7.13
C VAL A 71 -0.08 4.65 -6.10
N SER A 72 0.34 4.79 -4.84
CA SER A 72 0.00 3.84 -3.78
C SER A 72 -1.50 3.80 -3.48
N GLU A 73 -2.17 4.96 -3.44
CA GLU A 73 -3.62 5.06 -3.28
C GLU A 73 -4.41 4.50 -4.48
N SER A 74 -3.77 4.42 -5.65
CA SER A 74 -4.41 3.97 -6.87
C SER A 74 -4.45 2.46 -7.04
N CYS A 75 -3.74 1.69 -6.22
CA CYS A 75 -3.65 0.24 -6.39
C CYS A 75 -4.99 -0.45 -6.10
N LEU A 76 -5.24 -1.58 -6.75
CA LEU A 76 -6.50 -2.31 -6.68
C LEU A 76 -6.92 -2.58 -5.22
N VAL A 77 -6.00 -3.12 -4.42
CA VAL A 77 -6.28 -3.49 -3.02
C VAL A 77 -6.54 -2.24 -2.18
N HIS A 78 -5.75 -1.17 -2.32
CA HIS A 78 -5.98 0.07 -1.58
C HIS A 78 -7.37 0.64 -1.88
N ARG A 79 -7.76 0.69 -3.16
CA ARG A 79 -9.10 1.13 -3.57
C ARG A 79 -10.20 0.22 -3.01
N THR A 80 -10.01 -1.09 -3.05
CA THR A 80 -10.96 -2.05 -2.46
C THR A 80 -11.14 -1.84 -0.96
N VAL A 81 -10.07 -1.57 -0.21
CA VAL A 81 -10.15 -1.37 1.24
C VAL A 81 -10.77 -0.02 1.60
N ARG A 82 -10.47 1.03 0.82
CA ARG A 82 -11.00 2.39 1.05
C ARG A 82 -12.50 2.51 0.75
N ASN A 83 -13.04 1.63 -0.08
CA ASN A 83 -14.44 1.70 -0.53
C ASN A 83 -15.22 0.49 -0.01
N PRO A 84 -16.42 0.67 0.60
CA PRO A 84 -17.25 -0.44 1.04
C PRO A 84 -17.57 -1.40 -0.11
N GLN A 85 -17.36 -2.69 0.13
CA GLN A 85 -17.63 -3.76 -0.84
C GLN A 85 -18.77 -4.63 -0.32
N GLN A 86 -19.61 -5.13 -1.22
CA GLN A 86 -20.58 -6.15 -0.88
C GLN A 86 -19.90 -7.52 -0.95
N ILE A 87 -19.87 -8.24 0.18
CA ILE A 87 -19.45 -9.63 0.23
C ILE A 87 -20.74 -10.46 0.31
N LYS A 88 -20.99 -11.27 -0.72
CA LYS A 88 -22.12 -12.21 -0.72
C LYS A 88 -21.71 -13.52 -0.05
N PRO A 89 -22.65 -14.24 0.61
CA PRO A 89 -22.41 -15.58 1.11
C PRO A 89 -21.98 -16.56 0.00
#